data_AF-A0A957MBS8-F1
#
_entry.id   AF-A0A957MBS8-F1
#
_cell.length_a   1.000
_cell.length_b   1.000
_cell.length_c   1.000
_cell.angle_alpha   90.00
_cell.angle_beta   90.00
_cell.angle_gamma   90.00
#
_symmetry.space_group_name_H-M   'P 1'
#
loop_
_entity.id
_entity.type
_entity.pdbx_description
1 polymer ?
#
loop_
_entity_poly.entity_id
_entity_poly.type
_entity_poly.pdbx_seq_one_letter_code
_entity_poly.pdbx_strand_id
1 'polypeptide(L)'
;APSADVSGAHHVGTLLIRRAAFQRIGAFDERWRHGEFIAWWARADRAGLTHVVLPELVLRRRLHMDNLTRREQEGRRSYPTLLREHIRSVREGTAKRHG
;
A
#
# COMPACT_ATOMS: atom_id res chain seq x y z
N ALA A 1 -4.25 16.88 -20.23
CA ALA A 1 -5.18 16.07 -19.42
C ALA A 1 -4.57 15.93 -18.03
N PRO A 2 -5.32 15.98 -16.92
CA PRO A 2 -4.69 15.96 -15.61
C PRO A 2 -4.12 14.56 -15.36
N SER A 3 -2.81 14.40 -15.61
CA SER A 3 -1.98 13.35 -15.04
C SER A 3 -1.77 13.72 -13.57
N ALA A 4 -2.83 13.58 -12.77
CA ALA A 4 -2.71 13.68 -11.34
C ALA A 4 -2.15 12.34 -10.87
N ASP A 5 -0.89 12.37 -10.42
CA ASP A 5 -0.35 11.32 -9.57
C ASP A 5 -1.18 11.28 -8.29
N VAL A 6 -2.28 10.51 -8.31
CA VAL A 6 -3.19 10.40 -7.18
C VAL A 6 -2.53 9.48 -6.18
N SER A 7 -1.73 10.07 -5.29
CA SER A 7 -1.42 9.49 -3.99
C SER A 7 -2.74 9.14 -3.28
N GLY A 8 -3.19 7.90 -3.45
CA GLY A 8 -4.53 7.43 -3.08
C GLY A 8 -5.17 6.44 -4.05
N ALA A 9 -4.60 6.21 -5.24
CA ALA A 9 -5.12 5.29 -6.27
C ALA A 9 -5.25 3.82 -5.80
N HIS A 10 -4.52 3.43 -4.77
CA HIS A 10 -4.50 2.07 -4.26
C HIS A 10 -4.98 2.07 -2.81
N HIS A 11 -6.20 1.56 -2.58
CA HIS A 11 -6.77 1.37 -1.25
C HIS A 11 -7.25 -0.08 -1.11
N VAL A 12 -7.00 -0.73 0.04
CA VAL A 12 -7.34 -2.15 0.22
C VAL A 12 -8.83 -2.43 0.03
N GLY A 13 -9.69 -1.51 0.48
CA GLY A 13 -11.15 -1.61 0.35
C GLY A 13 -11.68 -1.55 -1.09
N THR A 14 -10.84 -1.25 -2.08
CA THR A 14 -11.21 -1.25 -3.51
C THR A 14 -10.41 -2.29 -4.32
N LEU A 15 -9.58 -3.10 -3.65
CA LEU A 15 -8.76 -4.10 -4.33
C LEU A 15 -9.60 -5.34 -4.67
N LEU A 16 -9.74 -5.62 -5.98
CA LEU A 16 -10.16 -6.92 -6.48
C LEU A 16 -8.98 -7.60 -7.17
N ILE A 17 -8.61 -8.80 -6.72
CA ILE A 17 -7.42 -9.51 -7.18
C ILE A 17 -7.69 -11.00 -7.33
N ARG A 18 -7.05 -11.64 -8.32
CA ARG A 18 -7.04 -13.10 -8.45
C ARG A 18 -6.37 -13.73 -7.23
N ARG A 19 -7.00 -14.76 -6.64
CA ARG A 19 -6.47 -15.49 -5.48
C ARG A 19 -5.02 -15.94 -5.66
N ALA A 20 -4.68 -16.52 -6.82
CA ALA A 20 -3.32 -16.98 -7.10
C ALA A 20 -2.30 -15.83 -7.10
N ALA A 21 -2.67 -14.64 -7.58
CA ALA A 21 -1.80 -13.47 -7.55
C ALA A 21 -1.58 -12.96 -6.11
N PHE A 22 -2.63 -12.95 -5.29
CA PHE A 22 -2.51 -12.62 -3.86
C PHE A 22 -1.59 -13.61 -3.14
N GLN A 23 -1.78 -14.91 -3.35
CA GLN A 23 -0.93 -15.96 -2.75
C GLN A 23 0.54 -15.85 -3.18
N ARG A 24 0.81 -15.46 -4.43
CA ARG A 24 2.17 -15.22 -4.93
C ARG A 24 2.86 -14.06 -4.21
N ILE A 25 2.12 -13.02 -3.85
CA ILE A 25 2.67 -11.83 -3.15
C ILE A 25 2.78 -12.10 -1.63
N GLY A 26 1.86 -12.91 -1.09
CA GLY A 26 1.77 -13.24 0.33
C GLY A 26 0.79 -12.35 1.10
N ALA A 27 0.48 -12.77 2.32
CA ALA A 27 -0.48 -12.07 3.20
C ALA A 27 0.02 -10.70 3.65
N PHE A 28 -0.89 -9.86 4.17
CA PHE A 28 -0.53 -8.62 4.86
C PHE A 28 0.34 -8.94 6.08
N ASP A 29 1.27 -8.04 6.38
CA ASP A 29 2.14 -8.19 7.54
C ASP A 29 1.44 -7.61 8.77
N GLU A 30 1.00 -8.51 9.65
CA GLU A 30 0.20 -8.21 10.85
C GLU A 30 0.97 -7.37 11.88
N ARG A 31 2.30 -7.23 11.75
CA ARG A 31 3.11 -6.33 12.59
C ARG A 31 2.71 -4.86 12.40
N TRP A 32 2.12 -4.52 11.24
CA TRP A 32 1.67 -3.18 10.94
C TRP A 32 0.19 -3.05 11.24
N ARG A 33 -0.12 -2.38 12.34
CA ARG A 33 -1.49 -2.00 12.69
C ARG A 33 -2.03 -0.87 11.81
N HIS A 34 -1.11 -0.14 11.15
CA HIS A 34 -1.38 0.91 10.19
C HIS A 34 -0.36 0.84 9.06
N GLY A 35 -0.81 1.01 7.82
CA GLY A 35 0.07 1.06 6.65
C GLY A 35 0.49 -0.31 6.12
N GLU A 36 -0.10 -1.38 6.65
CA GLU A 36 0.02 -2.74 6.14
C GLU A 36 -0.23 -2.83 4.63
N PHE A 37 -1.19 -2.05 4.12
CA PHE A 37 -1.48 -2.01 2.69
C PHE A 37 -0.36 -1.34 1.87
N ILE A 38 0.29 -0.29 2.40
CA ILE A 38 1.40 0.39 1.72
C ILE A 38 2.58 -0.57 1.60
N ALA A 39 2.92 -1.24 2.70
CA ALA A 39 3.99 -2.24 2.72
C ALA A 39 3.68 -3.40 1.77
N TRP A 40 2.43 -3.88 1.75
CA TRP A 40 1.99 -4.93 0.84
C TRP A 40 2.07 -4.50 -0.63
N TRP A 41 1.60 -3.30 -0.96
CA TRP A 41 1.63 -2.76 -2.31
C TRP A 41 3.06 -2.62 -2.84
N ALA A 42 3.99 -2.19 -1.99
CA ALA A 42 5.41 -2.13 -2.34
C ALA A 42 6.00 -3.50 -2.72
N ARG A 43 5.52 -4.59 -2.12
CA ARG A 43 5.91 -5.95 -2.52
C ARG A 43 5.21 -6.37 -3.81
N ALA A 44 3.94 -6.03 -3.96
CA ALA A 44 3.16 -6.32 -5.17
C ALA A 44 3.79 -5.68 -6.42
N ASP A 45 4.19 -4.41 -6.32
CA ASP A 45 4.89 -3.68 -7.39
C ASP A 45 6.22 -4.33 -7.75
N ARG A 46 7.05 -4.66 -6.73
CA ARG A 46 8.31 -5.40 -6.93
C ARG A 46 8.13 -6.79 -7.53
N ALA A 47 7.00 -7.45 -7.25
CA ALA A 47 6.63 -8.74 -7.82
C ALA A 47 6.01 -8.63 -9.23
N GLY A 48 5.94 -7.42 -9.81
CA GLY A 48 5.40 -7.17 -11.13
C GLY A 48 3.90 -7.42 -11.23
N LEU A 49 3.13 -7.07 -10.18
CA LEU A 49 1.68 -7.18 -10.24
C LEU A 49 1.10 -6.18 -11.26
N THR A 50 0.69 -6.70 -12.42
CA THR A 50 -0.11 -5.93 -13.38
C THR A 50 -1.48 -5.63 -12.79
N HIS A 51 -1.88 -4.37 -12.81
CA HIS A 51 -3.14 -3.89 -12.28
C HIS A 51 -3.70 -2.75 -13.14
N VAL A 52 -4.98 -2.44 -12.94
CA VAL A 52 -5.65 -1.29 -13.53
C VAL A 52 -6.38 -0.55 -12.41
N VAL A 53 -6.38 0.78 -12.48
CA VAL A 53 -7.16 1.64 -11.58
C VAL A 53 -8.39 2.12 -12.35
N LEU A 54 -9.56 1.87 -11.78
CA LEU A 54 -10.84 2.32 -12.35
C LEU A 54 -11.04 3.81 -12.03
N PRO A 55 -11.38 4.66 -13.02
CA PRO A 55 -11.66 6.08 -12.76
C PRO A 55 -12.99 6.31 -12.03
N GLU A 56 -13.85 5.30 -11.93
CA GLU A 56 -15.16 5.39 -11.30
C GLU A 56 -15.10 5.39 -9.77
N LEU A 57 -16.10 6.05 -9.15
CA LEU A 57 -16.30 5.99 -7.71
C LEU A 57 -16.82 4.60 -7.29
N VAL A 58 -15.92 3.72 -6.86
CA VAL A 58 -16.26 2.35 -6.44
C VAL A 58 -16.45 2.19 -4.92
N LEU A 59 -16.07 3.18 -4.11
CA LEU A 59 -16.18 3.11 -2.65
C LEU A 59 -16.42 4.48 -2.02
N ARG A 60 -17.45 4.58 -1.17
CA ARG A 60 -17.62 5.70 -0.21
C ARG A 60 -17.23 5.23 1.18
N ARG A 61 -16.03 5.60 1.63
CA ARG A 61 -15.55 5.28 2.98
C ARG A 61 -16.03 6.34 3.97
N ARG A 62 -16.67 5.91 5.06
CA ARG A 62 -16.97 6.79 6.19
C ARG A 62 -15.73 6.94 7.08
N LEU A 63 -15.24 8.16 7.23
CA LEU A 63 -14.12 8.47 8.11
C LEU A 63 -14.67 8.83 9.49
N HIS A 64 -14.61 7.88 10.42
CA HIS A 64 -14.91 8.13 11.83
C HIS A 64 -13.62 8.25 12.62
N MET A 65 -13.59 9.19 13.56
CA MET A 65 -12.44 9.47 14.42
C MET A 65 -11.96 8.26 15.24
N ASP A 66 -12.86 7.31 15.52
CA ASP A 66 -12.57 6.05 16.22
C ASP A 66 -12.17 4.88 15.30
N ASN A 67 -12.32 5.02 13.99
CA ASN A 67 -11.88 4.00 13.05
C ASN A 67 -10.41 4.25 12.67
N LEU A 68 -9.55 3.71 13.53
CA LEU A 68 -8.15 3.34 13.29
C LEU A 68 -7.11 4.46 13.32
N THR A 69 -7.38 5.70 12.89
CA THR A 69 -6.24 6.62 12.59
C THR A 69 -5.85 7.62 13.69
N ARG A 70 -6.63 7.82 14.77
CA ARG A 70 -6.35 8.91 15.73
C ARG A 70 -6.24 8.53 17.22
N ARG A 71 -6.65 7.33 17.62
CA ARG A 71 -6.68 6.95 19.05
C ARG A 71 -5.39 6.31 19.58
N GLU A 72 -4.49 5.83 18.71
CA GLU A 72 -3.23 5.23 19.15
C GLU A 72 -2.04 6.10 18.77
N GLN A 73 -1.35 6.64 19.78
CA GLN A 73 -0.08 7.37 19.61
C GLN A 73 0.98 6.52 18.86
N GLU A 74 0.80 5.21 18.84
CA GLU A 74 1.68 4.20 18.23
C GLU A 74 1.60 4.20 16.69
N GLY A 75 0.43 4.50 16.10
CA GLY A 75 0.29 4.60 14.65
C GLY A 75 1.05 5.78 14.04
N ARG A 76 0.99 6.95 14.70
CA ARG A 76 1.79 8.13 14.32
C ARG A 76 3.30 7.88 14.35
N ARG A 77 3.78 6.99 15.23
CA ARG A 77 5.20 6.58 15.29
C ARG A 77 5.56 5.54 14.23
N SER A 78 4.59 4.75 13.77
CA SER A 78 4.81 3.65 12.81
C SER A 78 4.92 4.15 11.36
N TYR A 79 4.19 5.19 10.98
CA TYR A 79 4.24 5.73 9.61
C TYR A 79 5.64 6.19 9.15
N PRO A 80 6.44 6.93 9.94
CA PRO A 80 7.79 7.31 9.55
C PRO A 80 8.73 6.10 9.39
N THR A 81 8.61 5.08 10.23
CA THR A 81 9.42 3.85 10.15
C THR A 81 9.08 3.05 8.90
N LEU A 82 7.79 2.89 8.61
CA LEU A 82 7.30 2.30 7.37
C LEU A 82 7.80 3.02 6.12
N LEU A 83 7.73 4.35 6.12
CA LEU A 83 8.20 5.15 5.00
C LEU A 83 9.71 4.99 4.79
N ARG A 84 10.51 4.98 5.87
CA ARG A 84 11.97 4.73 5.79
C ARG A 84 12.28 3.33 5.25
N GLU A 85 11.57 2.31 5.73
CA GLU A 85 11.71 0.94 5.22
C GLU A 85 11.35 0.85 3.75
N HIS A 86 10.25 1.49 3.34
CA HIS A 86 9.82 1.55 1.96
C HIS A 86 10.91 2.19 1.08
N ILE A 87 11.41 3.39 1.44
CA ILE A 87 12.47 4.10 0.71
C ILE A 87 13.75 3.26 0.59
N ARG A 88 14.20 2.63 1.68
CA ARG A 88 15.37 1.74 1.66
C ARG A 88 15.16 0.57 0.70
N SER A 89 13.99 -0.05 0.76
CA SER A 89 13.64 -1.21 -0.06
C SER A 89 13.50 -0.88 -1.55
N VAL A 90 13.13 0.36 -1.88
CA VAL A 90 13.11 0.91 -3.25
C VAL A 90 14.55 1.12 -3.73
N ARG A 91 15.41 1.74 -2.92
CA ARG A 91 16.83 1.99 -3.27
C ARG A 91 17.59 0.68 -3.55
N GLU A 92 17.37 -0.34 -2.74
CA GLU A 92 17.97 -1.67 -2.92
C GLU A 92 17.43 -2.38 -4.17
N GLY A 93 16.15 -2.17 -4.51
CA GLY A 93 15.53 -2.71 -5.72
C GLY A 93 16.01 -2.04 -7.01
N THR A 94 16.24 -0.73 -6.99
CA THR A 94 16.76 0.03 -8.15
C THR A 94 18.22 -0.32 -8.45
N ALA A 95 19.02 -0.57 -7.42
CA ALA A 95 20.42 -1.02 -7.56
C ALA A 95 20.55 -2.41 -8.20
N LYS A 96 19.59 -3.31 -7.95
CA LYS A 96 19.55 -4.66 -8.56
C LYS A 96 19.07 -4.70 -10.01
N ARG A 97 18.51 -3.61 -10.55
CA ARG A 97 18.04 -3.52 -11.95
C ARG A 97 19.09 -2.94 -12.92
N HIS A 98 20.18 -2.38 -12.41
CA HIS A 98 21.24 -1.72 -13.20
C HIS A 98 22.61 -2.42 -13.10
N GLY A 99 22.65 -3.65 -12.59
CA GLY A 99 23.81 -4.55 -12.63
C GLY A 99 23.42 -5.85 -13.32
#